data_AF-A0A352L3G0-F1
#
_entry.id   AF-A0A352L3G0-F1
#
_cell.length_a   1.000
_cell.length_b   1.000
_cell.length_c   1.000
_cell.angle_alpha   90.00
_cell.angle_beta   90.00
_cell.angle_gamma   90.00
#
_symmetry.space_group_name_H-M   'P 1'
#
loop_
_entity.id
_entity.type
_entity.pdbx_description
1 polymer ?
#
loop_
_entity_poly.entity_id
_entity_poly.type
_entity_poly.pdbx_seq_one_letter_code
_entity_poly.pdbx_strand_id
1 'polypeptide(L)'
;MTNRTRYCHTERPRFKTPEEWLNSVRYALAEGWGAWPPATRDELLLADAEGLLESRPQWIPCAAVLRLLGLPPHFGRQVPEFPAIWGERLVATFYGDRDLCRALEVLLRGVAS
;
A
#
# COMPACT_ATOMS: atom_id res chain seq x y z
N MET A 1 -1.81 -28.16 -10.85
CA MET A 1 -0.54 -28.29 -10.09
C MET A 1 -0.53 -27.22 -9.02
N THR A 2 -0.69 -27.58 -7.74
CA THR A 2 -0.67 -26.63 -6.64
C THR A 2 0.78 -26.26 -6.32
N ASN A 3 1.21 -25.06 -6.74
CA ASN A 3 2.49 -24.48 -6.33
C ASN A 3 2.47 -24.25 -4.82
N ARG A 4 2.86 -25.27 -4.04
CA ARG A 4 3.11 -25.12 -2.61
C ARG A 4 4.34 -24.23 -2.46
N THR A 5 4.10 -22.97 -2.14
CA THR A 5 5.14 -22.05 -1.68
C THR A 5 5.82 -22.71 -0.49
N ARG A 6 7.11 -23.04 -0.62
CA ARG A 6 7.91 -23.57 0.48
C ARG A 6 8.36 -22.40 1.34
N TYR A 7 7.82 -22.29 2.54
CA TYR A 7 8.29 -21.33 3.54
C TYR A 7 9.50 -21.91 4.29
N CYS A 8 10.36 -21.03 4.83
CA CYS A 8 11.45 -21.42 5.75
C CYS A 8 10.97 -22.21 6.96
N HIS A 9 9.75 -21.91 7.41
CA HIS A 9 9.17 -22.42 8.63
C HIS A 9 7.70 -22.78 8.37
N THR A 10 7.20 -23.79 9.08
CA THR A 10 5.78 -24.17 9.04
C THR A 10 4.89 -23.17 9.78
N GLU A 11 5.45 -22.38 10.70
CA GLU A 11 4.78 -21.36 11.50
C GLU A 11 5.48 -20.00 11.34
N ARG A 12 4.71 -18.91 11.47
CA ARG A 12 5.25 -17.53 11.40
C ARG A 12 6.06 -17.24 12.66
N PRO A 13 7.35 -16.87 12.55
CA PRO A 13 8.13 -16.46 13.71
C PRO A 13 7.51 -15.25 14.42
N ARG A 14 7.71 -15.17 15.74
CA ARG A 14 7.32 -13.98 16.52
C ARG A 14 8.42 -12.91 16.40
N PHE A 15 8.29 -12.06 15.39
CA PHE A 15 9.18 -10.91 15.19
C PHE A 15 8.93 -9.86 16.29
N LYS A 16 9.99 -9.37 16.91
CA LYS A 16 9.91 -8.32 17.96
C LYS A 16 9.81 -6.92 17.36
N THR A 17 10.32 -6.74 16.15
CA THR A 17 10.38 -5.46 15.45
C THR A 17 10.04 -5.63 13.97
N PRO A 18 9.53 -4.59 13.28
CA PRO A 18 9.32 -4.61 11.84
C PRO A 18 10.61 -4.91 11.06
N GLU A 19 11.76 -4.44 11.53
CA GLU A 19 13.06 -4.63 10.87
C GLU A 19 13.52 -6.09 10.95
N GLU A 20 13.25 -6.77 12.07
CA GLU A 20 13.51 -8.21 12.21
C GLU A 20 12.67 -9.02 11.22
N TRP A 21 11.40 -8.66 11.05
CA TRP A 21 10.54 -9.23 10.03
C TRP A 21 11.09 -8.98 8.62
N LEU A 22 11.47 -7.73 8.30
CA LEU A 22 12.01 -7.37 6.98
C LEU A 22 13.30 -8.14 6.67
N ASN A 23 14.20 -8.29 7.64
CA ASN A 23 15.42 -9.07 7.48
C ASN A 23 15.11 -10.55 7.19
N SER A 24 14.11 -11.12 7.86
CA SER A 24 13.63 -12.47 7.57
C SER A 24 13.03 -12.59 6.18
N VAL A 25 12.27 -11.58 5.73
CA VAL A 25 11.74 -11.52 4.36
C VAL A 25 12.88 -11.51 3.37
N ARG A 26 13.84 -10.56 3.48
CA ARG A 26 14.98 -10.43 2.57
C ARG A 26 15.78 -11.73 2.47
N TYR A 27 16.07 -12.37 3.60
CA TYR A 27 16.73 -13.67 3.63
C TYR A 27 15.93 -14.74 2.87
N ALA A 28 14.64 -14.88 3.16
CA ALA A 28 13.80 -15.85 2.48
C ALA A 28 13.77 -15.61 0.96
N LEU A 29 13.75 -14.35 0.52
CA LEU A 29 13.75 -14.02 -0.91
C LEU A 29 15.08 -14.32 -1.59
N ALA A 30 16.19 -14.01 -0.93
CA ALA A 30 17.53 -14.33 -1.45
C ALA A 30 17.71 -15.85 -1.64
N GLU A 31 17.15 -16.65 -0.73
CA GLU A 31 17.21 -18.11 -0.79
C GLU A 31 16.15 -18.73 -1.73
N GLY A 32 15.28 -17.92 -2.35
CA GLY A 32 14.21 -18.39 -3.23
C GLY A 32 13.04 -19.06 -2.49
N TRP A 33 12.87 -18.76 -1.21
CA TRP A 33 11.83 -19.31 -0.34
C TRP A 33 10.63 -18.36 -0.22
N GLY A 34 9.51 -18.91 0.22
CA GLY A 34 8.34 -18.12 0.61
C GLY A 34 8.63 -17.25 1.82
N ALA A 35 8.29 -15.96 1.72
CA ALA A 35 8.39 -15.02 2.84
C ALA A 35 7.02 -14.79 3.49
N TRP A 36 7.03 -14.52 4.78
CA TRP A 36 5.81 -14.22 5.52
C TRP A 36 5.28 -12.83 5.19
N PRO A 37 3.98 -12.66 4.91
CA PRO A 37 3.39 -11.35 4.71
C PRO A 37 3.49 -10.49 5.99
N PRO A 38 3.39 -9.15 5.86
CA PRO A 38 3.24 -8.26 6.99
C PRO A 38 1.92 -8.58 7.72
N ALA A 39 1.94 -8.54 9.05
CA ALA A 39 0.79 -8.77 9.92
C ALA A 39 0.48 -7.58 10.83
N THR A 40 1.44 -6.69 11.06
CA THR A 40 1.24 -5.47 11.84
C THR A 40 1.17 -4.24 10.93
N ARG A 41 0.64 -3.14 11.46
CA ARG A 41 0.64 -1.84 10.78
C ARG A 41 2.06 -1.40 10.41
N ASP A 42 3.00 -1.56 11.33
CA ASP A 42 4.37 -1.07 11.15
C ASP A 42 5.15 -1.93 10.14
N GLU A 43 4.93 -3.25 10.14
CA GLU A 43 5.45 -4.13 9.08
C GLU A 43 4.87 -3.77 7.72
N LEU A 44 3.58 -3.41 7.65
CA LEU A 44 2.92 -3.03 6.40
C LEU A 44 3.44 -1.69 5.86
N LEU A 45 3.68 -0.70 6.74
CA LEU A 45 4.32 0.56 6.38
C LEU A 45 5.75 0.35 5.89
N LEU A 46 6.52 -0.50 6.57
CA LEU A 46 7.88 -0.83 6.17
C LEU A 46 7.90 -1.58 4.83
N ALA A 47 6.94 -2.48 4.60
CA ALA A 47 6.79 -3.18 3.32
C ALA A 47 6.55 -2.22 2.14
N ASP A 48 5.73 -1.19 2.37
CA ASP A 48 5.42 -0.16 1.37
C ASP A 48 6.65 0.69 1.05
N ALA A 49 7.35 1.17 2.09
CA ALA A 49 8.58 1.95 1.95
C ALA A 49 9.71 1.21 1.20
N GLU A 50 9.73 -0.12 1.31
CA GLU A 50 10.69 -1.01 0.63
C GLU A 50 10.21 -1.48 -0.76
N GLY A 51 9.07 -1.00 -1.24
CA GLY A 51 8.49 -1.41 -2.54
C GLY A 51 8.03 -2.87 -2.60
N LEU A 52 7.92 -3.54 -1.45
CA LEU A 52 7.49 -4.95 -1.39
C LEU A 52 6.02 -5.10 -1.76
N LEU A 53 5.17 -4.12 -1.43
CA LEU A 53 3.74 -4.18 -1.74
C LEU A 53 3.44 -4.05 -3.24
N GLU A 54 4.27 -3.31 -3.98
CA GLU A 54 4.15 -3.20 -5.44
C GLU A 54 4.40 -4.55 -6.12
N SER A 55 5.47 -5.24 -5.72
CA SER A 55 5.80 -6.56 -6.25
C SER A 55 4.94 -7.69 -5.68
N ARG A 56 4.22 -7.43 -4.58
CA ARG A 56 3.41 -8.42 -3.85
C ARG A 56 2.06 -7.83 -3.43
N PRO A 57 1.19 -7.49 -4.39
CA PRO A 57 -0.11 -6.91 -4.09
C PRO A 57 -0.99 -7.84 -3.23
N GLN A 58 -0.76 -9.15 -3.28
CA GLN A 58 -1.44 -10.13 -2.43
C GLN A 58 -1.14 -10.00 -0.93
N TRP A 59 -0.11 -9.23 -0.55
CA TRP A 59 0.22 -8.94 0.85
C TRP A 59 -0.61 -7.78 1.42
N ILE A 60 -1.29 -7.01 0.58
CA ILE A 60 -2.07 -5.86 1.01
C ILE A 60 -3.41 -6.35 1.59
N PRO A 61 -3.70 -6.10 2.88
CA PRO A 61 -4.96 -6.51 3.48
C PRO A 61 -6.19 -5.87 2.82
N CYS A 62 -7.37 -6.45 3.03
CA CYS A 62 -8.61 -5.85 2.53
C CYS A 62 -8.90 -4.49 3.20
N ALA A 63 -9.75 -3.68 2.56
CA ALA A 63 -10.07 -2.32 3.02
C ALA A 63 -10.58 -2.26 4.47
N ALA A 64 -11.33 -3.27 4.93
CA ALA A 64 -11.81 -3.34 6.31
C ALA A 64 -10.63 -3.48 7.30
N VAL A 65 -9.67 -4.36 7.02
CA VAL A 65 -8.49 -4.56 7.86
C VAL A 65 -7.59 -3.33 7.85
N LEU A 66 -7.38 -2.70 6.68
CA LEU A 66 -6.61 -1.46 6.58
C LEU A 66 -7.19 -0.34 7.46
N ARG A 67 -8.51 -0.18 7.50
CA ARG A 67 -9.18 0.78 8.39
C ARG A 67 -8.94 0.46 9.87
N LEU A 68 -9.00 -0.81 10.27
CA LEU A 68 -8.71 -1.22 11.65
C LEU A 68 -7.25 -0.93 12.03
N LEU A 69 -6.33 -0.97 11.07
CA LEU A 69 -4.93 -0.59 11.23
C LEU A 69 -4.70 0.93 11.12
N GLY A 70 -5.76 1.75 10.97
CA GLY A 70 -5.64 3.20 10.82
C GLY A 70 -4.97 3.64 9.52
N LEU A 71 -5.11 2.85 8.45
CA LEU A 71 -4.57 3.13 7.13
C LEU A 71 -5.68 3.41 6.10
N PRO A 72 -5.40 4.19 5.05
CA PRO A 72 -6.35 4.41 3.97
C PRO A 72 -6.80 3.09 3.33
N PRO A 73 -8.07 2.96 2.89
CA PRO A 73 -8.58 1.76 2.21
C PRO A 73 -7.81 1.37 0.95
N HIS A 74 -7.12 2.33 0.33
CA HIS A 74 -6.31 2.16 -0.88
C HIS A 74 -4.80 2.07 -0.59
N PHE A 75 -4.38 1.99 0.68
CA PHE A 75 -2.97 1.89 1.05
C PHE A 75 -2.24 0.77 0.32
N GLY A 76 -1.02 1.04 -0.15
CA GLY A 76 -0.15 0.12 -0.89
C GLY A 76 -0.66 -0.27 -2.28
N ARG A 77 -1.82 0.26 -2.72
CA ARG A 77 -2.39 -0.02 -4.04
C ARG A 77 -2.12 1.15 -4.97
N GLN A 78 -1.86 0.85 -6.23
CA GLN A 78 -1.84 1.87 -7.27
C GLN A 78 -3.24 2.50 -7.36
N VAL A 79 -3.33 3.79 -7.01
CA VAL A 79 -4.55 4.56 -7.21
C VAL A 79 -4.61 4.90 -8.70
N PRO A 80 -5.67 4.49 -9.42
CA PRO A 80 -5.82 4.88 -10.82
C PRO A 80 -5.76 6.41 -10.93
N GLU A 81 -5.09 6.90 -11.96
CA GLU A 81 -5.08 8.33 -12.25
C GLU A 81 -6.51 8.86 -12.30
N PHE A 82 -6.71 10.04 -11.72
CA PHE A 82 -8.00 10.69 -11.70
C PHE A 82 -8.40 11.03 -13.14
N PRO A 83 -9.50 10.49 -13.70
CA PRO A 83 -9.80 10.72 -15.10
C PRO A 83 -10.11 12.21 -15.31
N ALA A 84 -9.50 12.82 -16.33
CA ALA A 84 -9.57 14.27 -16.58
C ALA A 84 -11.01 14.82 -16.62
N ILE A 85 -11.96 14.05 -17.16
CA ILE A 85 -13.38 14.41 -17.22
C ILE A 85 -14.02 14.64 -15.84
N TRP A 86 -13.53 13.97 -14.80
CA TRP A 86 -14.00 14.18 -13.43
C TRP A 86 -13.36 15.42 -12.79
N GLY A 87 -12.15 15.79 -13.22
CA GLY A 87 -11.50 17.03 -12.76
C GLY A 87 -12.29 18.26 -13.20
N GLU A 88 -12.67 18.30 -14.49
CA GLU A 88 -13.52 19.37 -15.04
C GLU A 88 -14.88 19.42 -14.34
N ARG A 89 -15.47 18.27 -14.03
CA ARG A 89 -16.74 18.20 -13.30
C ARG A 89 -16.62 18.66 -11.86
N LEU A 90 -15.54 18.34 -11.15
CA LEU A 90 -15.31 18.84 -9.79
C LEU A 90 -15.17 20.38 -9.82
N VAL A 91 -14.33 20.91 -10.69
CA VAL A 91 -14.15 22.37 -10.85
C VAL A 91 -15.47 23.05 -11.24
N ALA A 92 -16.25 22.46 -12.14
CA ALA A 92 -17.58 22.96 -12.51
C ALA A 92 -18.60 22.87 -11.35
N THR A 93 -18.50 21.85 -10.48
CA THR A 93 -19.38 21.69 -9.31
C THR A 93 -19.09 22.74 -8.24
N PHE A 94 -17.83 23.17 -8.10
CA PHE A 94 -17.42 24.21 -7.16
C PHE A 94 -17.37 25.61 -7.78
N TYR A 95 -17.87 25.75 -9.02
CA TYR A 95 -17.87 27.00 -9.76
C TYR A 95 -18.82 28.02 -9.10
N GLY A 96 -18.25 28.82 -8.21
CA GLY A 96 -18.95 29.77 -7.34
C GLY A 96 -18.10 30.15 -6.14
N ASP A 97 -17.22 29.25 -5.69
CA ASP A 97 -16.20 29.50 -4.68
C ASP A 97 -14.81 29.45 -5.32
N ARG A 98 -14.29 30.64 -5.67
CA ARG A 98 -12.99 30.78 -6.37
C ARG A 98 -11.83 30.24 -5.54
N ASP A 99 -11.89 30.36 -4.22
CA ASP A 99 -10.80 29.94 -3.34
C ASP A 99 -10.78 28.41 -3.23
N LEU A 100 -11.94 27.78 -3.18
CA LEU A 100 -12.07 26.32 -3.18
C LEU A 100 -11.65 25.69 -4.51
N CYS A 101 -12.04 26.28 -5.65
CA CYS A 101 -11.57 25.83 -6.98
C CYS A 101 -10.04 25.90 -7.10
N ARG A 102 -9.44 27.00 -6.61
CA ARG A 102 -7.98 27.18 -6.64
C ARG A 102 -7.27 26.19 -5.73
N ALA A 103 -7.83 25.92 -4.54
CA ALA A 103 -7.29 24.91 -3.63
C ALA A 103 -7.36 23.50 -4.24
N LEU A 104 -8.46 23.15 -4.90
CA LEU A 104 -8.61 21.88 -5.62
C LEU A 104 -7.66 21.75 -6.80
N GLU A 105 -7.47 22.81 -7.60
CA GLU A 105 -6.50 22.80 -8.70
C GLU A 105 -5.07 22.57 -8.21
N VAL A 106 -4.69 23.18 -7.08
CA VAL A 106 -3.38 22.97 -6.47
C VAL A 106 -3.23 21.54 -5.96
N LEU A 107 -4.25 21.01 -5.27
CA LEU A 107 -4.25 19.62 -4.77
C LEU A 107 -4.19 18.60 -5.91
N LEU A 108 -4.92 18.83 -7.00
CA LEU A 108 -4.94 17.92 -8.15
C LEU A 108 -3.64 17.99 -8.97
N ARG A 109 -2.96 19.14 -9.01
CA ARG A 109 -1.66 19.29 -9.71
C ARG A 109 -0.45 18.87 -8.87
N GLY A 110 -0.52 18.98 -7.54
CA GLY A 110 0.58 18.69 -6.61
C GLY A 110 0.83 17.21 -6.33
N VAL A 111 0.00 16.30 -6.84
CA VAL A 111 0.17 14.84 -6.70
C VAL A 111 1.04 14.25 -7.82
N ALA A 112 1.47 15.07 -8.79
CA ALA A 112 2.24 14.64 -9.96
C ALA A 112 3.77 14.85 -9.85
N SER A 113 4.33 15.00 -8.65
CA SER A 113 5.77 15.21 -8.42
C SER A 113 6.37 14.18 -7.50
#